data_AF-A0A7S1YZC9-F1
#
_entry.id   AF-A0A7S1YZC9-F1
#
_cell.length_a   1.000
_cell.length_b   1.000
_cell.length_c   1.000
_cell.angle_alpha   90.00
_cell.angle_beta   90.00
_cell.angle_gamma   90.00
#
_symmetry.space_group_name_H-M   'P 1'
#
loop_
_entity.id
_entity.type
_entity.pdbx_description
1 polymer ?
#
loop_
_entity_poly.entity_id
_entity_poly.type
_entity_poly.pdbx_seq_one_letter_code
_entity_poly.pdbx_strand_id
1 'polypeptide(L)'
;QMAHDMPSIFSFFLPEFQARGPIAAASIRSPEAQQLTGPKIINTLNGLFSLMKWGLTDCYNGFGKMRRDRGNCNIKQGYHHRSVGKLTYRPSSGSSQSEASIISELSTLLTAGRLGGSNQNKILSAYSTEAKKNSTGALILAQQLIVTTAEFHSTAIVT
;
A
#
# COMPACT_ATOMS: atom_id res chain seq x y z
N GLN A 1 14.45 -7.53 31.32
CA GLN A 1 13.26 -7.21 32.11
C GLN A 1 13.10 -5.69 32.13
N MET A 2 12.12 -5.14 31.42
CA MET A 2 11.63 -3.76 31.54
C MET A 2 10.14 -3.76 31.15
N ALA A 3 9.36 -4.63 31.79
CA ALA A 3 7.93 -4.73 31.51
C ALA A 3 7.13 -3.50 32.00
N HIS A 4 7.79 -2.61 32.76
CA HIS A 4 7.15 -1.47 33.44
C HIS A 4 7.92 -0.14 33.34
N ASP A 5 8.99 -0.07 32.54
CA ASP A 5 9.76 1.17 32.45
C ASP A 5 9.12 2.11 31.43
N MET A 6 8.52 3.20 31.91
CA MET A 6 7.77 4.15 31.09
C MET A 6 8.72 5.29 30.65
N PRO A 7 9.01 5.43 29.34
CA PRO A 7 10.03 6.37 28.86
C PRO A 7 9.64 7.86 28.95
N SER A 8 8.37 8.20 29.21
CA SER A 8 7.91 9.57 29.44
C SER A 8 6.72 9.61 30.42
N ILE A 9 6.59 10.70 31.18
CA ILE A 9 5.57 10.90 32.24
C ILE A 9 4.13 10.70 31.72
N PHE A 10 3.91 10.78 30.41
CA PHE A 10 2.59 10.70 29.77
C PHE A 10 2.34 9.43 28.94
N SER A 11 3.19 8.40 29.02
CA SER A 11 3.11 7.23 28.13
C SER A 11 3.10 7.60 26.64
N PHE A 12 3.62 8.78 26.28
CA PHE A 12 3.75 9.20 24.89
C PHE A 12 5.05 8.64 24.35
N PHE A 13 4.93 7.74 23.37
CA PHE A 13 6.04 7.32 22.54
C PHE A 13 6.28 8.39 21.49
N LEU A 14 7.50 8.90 21.44
CA LEU A 14 7.91 9.78 20.35
C LEU A 14 7.82 9.01 19.01
N PRO A 15 7.61 9.67 17.86
CA PRO A 15 7.62 9.02 16.55
C PRO A 15 8.89 8.19 16.29
N GLU A 16 10.00 8.58 16.93
CA GLU A 16 11.29 7.90 16.92
C GLU A 16 11.41 6.77 17.96
N PHE A 17 10.40 6.45 18.77
CA PHE A 17 10.50 5.35 19.71
C PHE A 17 10.58 3.98 18.99
N GLN A 18 11.48 3.12 19.46
CA GLN A 18 11.59 1.72 19.04
C GLN A 18 11.66 0.84 20.28
N ALA A 19 10.83 -0.20 20.32
CA ALA A 19 11.01 -1.27 21.30
C ALA A 19 12.37 -1.95 21.07
N ARG A 20 13.15 -2.14 22.14
CA ARG A 20 14.46 -2.80 22.11
C ARG A 20 14.32 -4.21 21.52
N GLY A 21 15.13 -4.58 20.55
CA GLY A 21 15.08 -5.89 19.90
C GLY A 21 15.67 -5.90 18.49
N PRO A 22 15.50 -6.98 17.72
CA PRO A 22 16.04 -7.13 16.36
C PRO A 22 15.61 -6.00 15.42
N ILE A 23 14.40 -5.47 15.62
CA ILE A 23 13.82 -4.36 14.84
C ILE A 23 14.57 -3.05 15.10
N ALA A 24 14.92 -2.79 16.37
CA ALA A 24 15.73 -1.62 16.75
C ALA A 24 17.17 -1.76 16.26
N ALA A 25 17.74 -2.97 16.32
CA ALA A 25 19.08 -3.25 15.78
C ALA A 25 19.14 -3.04 14.26
N ALA A 26 18.06 -3.38 13.55
CA ALA A 26 17.91 -3.14 12.11
C ALA A 26 17.51 -1.70 11.76
N SER A 27 17.40 -0.79 12.73
CA SER A 27 16.97 0.60 12.54
C SER A 27 15.63 0.76 11.79
N ILE A 28 14.74 -0.24 11.86
CA ILE A 28 13.45 -0.21 11.17
C ILE A 28 12.46 0.64 11.97
N ARG A 29 12.06 1.79 11.43
CA ARG A 29 11.04 2.68 12.03
C ARG A 29 9.74 2.53 11.26
N SER A 30 8.62 2.32 11.96
CA SER A 30 7.27 2.41 11.42
C SER A 30 6.36 3.03 12.50
N PRO A 31 6.22 4.36 12.54
CA PRO A 31 5.37 5.03 13.51
C PRO A 31 3.90 4.61 13.37
N GLU A 32 3.45 4.27 12.16
CA GLU A 32 2.12 3.73 11.92
C GLU A 32 1.92 2.37 12.62
N ALA A 33 2.95 1.50 12.62
CA ALA A 33 2.89 0.19 13.26
C ALA A 33 2.68 0.24 14.77
N GLN A 34 2.99 1.37 15.43
CA GLN A 34 2.71 1.55 16.85
C GLN A 34 1.21 1.70 17.13
N GLN A 35 0.42 2.18 16.16
CA GLN A 35 -1.02 2.34 16.28
C GLN A 35 -1.82 1.22 15.61
N LEU A 36 -1.15 0.29 14.93
CA LEU A 36 -1.77 -0.82 14.23
C LEU A 36 -2.38 -1.82 15.23
N THR A 37 -3.68 -2.01 15.13
CA THR A 37 -4.39 -3.16 15.70
C THR A 37 -4.86 -4.05 14.55
N GLY A 38 -5.14 -5.33 14.81
CA GLY A 38 -5.65 -6.25 13.78
C GLY A 38 -6.78 -5.65 12.93
N PRO A 39 -7.85 -5.10 13.53
CA PRO A 39 -8.92 -4.42 12.79
C PRO A 39 -8.44 -3.22 11.96
N LYS A 40 -7.52 -2.41 12.49
CA LYS A 40 -6.97 -1.26 11.77
C LYS A 40 -6.15 -1.70 10.55
N ILE A 41 -5.34 -2.74 10.66
CA ILE A 41 -4.55 -3.28 9.53
C ILE A 41 -5.48 -3.71 8.40
N ILE A 42 -6.49 -4.52 8.72
CA ILE A 42 -7.46 -5.01 7.72
C ILE A 42 -8.22 -3.85 7.07
N ASN A 43 -8.67 -2.87 7.87
CA ASN A 43 -9.36 -1.70 7.35
C ASN A 43 -8.46 -0.82 6.46
N THR A 44 -7.18 -0.65 6.83
CA THR A 44 -6.21 0.09 6.01
C THR A 44 -5.97 -0.63 4.68
N LEU A 45 -5.75 -1.95 4.69
CA LEU A 45 -5.55 -2.74 3.47
C LEU A 45 -6.80 -2.73 2.57
N ASN A 46 -7.99 -2.91 3.15
CA ASN A 46 -9.25 -2.80 2.41
C ASN A 46 -9.44 -1.41 1.80
N GLY A 47 -9.11 -0.36 2.55
CA GLY A 47 -9.20 1.02 2.07
C GLY A 47 -8.23 1.32 0.93
N LEU A 48 -6.97 0.86 1.05
CA LEU A 48 -5.97 0.98 -0.02
C LEU A 48 -6.41 0.21 -1.28
N PHE A 49 -6.89 -1.03 -1.11
CA PHE A 49 -7.41 -1.84 -2.20
C PHE A 49 -8.62 -1.19 -2.87
N SER A 50 -9.53 -0.62 -2.08
CA SER A 50 -10.69 0.09 -2.61
C SER A 50 -10.28 1.34 -3.37
N LEU A 51 -9.33 2.12 -2.83
CA LEU A 51 -8.77 3.31 -3.48
C LEU A 51 -8.17 3.00 -4.86
N MET A 52 -7.42 1.90 -5.00
CA MET A 52 -6.83 1.50 -6.28
C MET A 52 -7.89 0.98 -7.27
N LYS A 53 -8.89 0.22 -6.79
CA LYS A 53 -9.90 -0.40 -7.66
C LYS A 53 -11.01 0.55 -8.10
N TRP A 54 -11.49 1.40 -7.20
CA TRP A 54 -12.68 2.23 -7.40
C TRP A 54 -12.45 3.71 -7.08
N GLY A 55 -11.30 4.09 -6.52
CA GLY A 55 -10.96 5.47 -6.17
C GLY A 55 -11.39 5.83 -4.75
N LEU A 56 -11.31 7.12 -4.40
CA LEU A 56 -11.74 7.68 -3.13
C LEU A 56 -13.27 7.64 -3.00
N THR A 57 -13.78 6.53 -2.49
CA THR A 57 -15.19 6.23 -2.25
C THR A 57 -15.34 5.43 -0.95
N ASP A 58 -16.53 5.41 -0.36
CA ASP A 58 -16.89 4.58 0.80
C ASP A 58 -17.14 3.11 0.44
N CYS A 59 -17.47 2.81 -0.81
CA CYS A 59 -17.71 1.46 -1.29
C CYS A 59 -16.58 0.48 -0.98
N TYR A 60 -16.98 -0.76 -0.65
CA TYR A 60 -16.08 -1.87 -0.34
C TYR A 60 -15.07 -1.54 0.78
N ASN A 61 -15.51 -0.83 1.83
CA ASN A 61 -14.68 -0.36 2.94
C ASN A 61 -13.57 0.61 2.50
N GLY A 62 -13.86 1.48 1.54
CA GLY A 62 -12.93 2.50 1.04
C GLY A 62 -12.80 3.70 1.97
N PHE A 63 -11.76 4.52 1.73
CA PHE A 63 -11.45 5.70 2.54
C PHE A 63 -12.35 6.92 2.29
N GLY A 64 -13.25 6.85 1.30
CA GLY A 64 -14.11 7.98 0.94
C GLY A 64 -15.27 8.17 1.91
N LYS A 65 -15.80 9.39 1.96
CA LYS A 65 -17.04 9.69 2.69
C LYS A 65 -18.25 9.22 1.88
N MET A 66 -19.21 8.60 2.57
CA MET A 66 -20.52 8.28 1.98
C MET A 66 -21.17 9.54 1.44
N ARG A 67 -21.33 9.60 0.12
CA ARG A 67 -22.21 10.59 -0.51
C ARG A 67 -23.63 10.08 -0.30
N ARG A 68 -24.43 10.84 0.46
CA ARG A 68 -25.81 10.52 0.82
C ARG A 68 -26.69 10.10 -0.38
N ASP A 69 -26.30 10.49 -1.59
CA ASP A 69 -27.08 10.32 -2.82
C ASP A 69 -26.57 9.24 -3.80
N ARG A 70 -25.57 8.42 -3.44
CA ARG A 70 -24.99 7.44 -4.39
C ARG A 70 -25.23 6.01 -3.92
N GLY A 71 -26.30 5.42 -4.45
CA GLY A 71 -26.72 4.03 -4.20
C GLY A 71 -25.70 2.96 -4.59
N ASN A 72 -26.11 1.70 -4.40
CA ASN A 72 -25.36 0.44 -4.53
C ASN A 72 -23.94 0.51 -5.09
N CYS A 73 -23.00 -0.05 -4.30
CA CYS A 73 -21.60 -0.22 -4.64
C CYS A 73 -21.31 -1.22 -5.76
N ASN A 74 -22.23 -1.47 -6.69
CA ASN A 74 -22.04 -2.37 -7.82
C ASN A 74 -21.23 -1.68 -8.94
N ILE A 75 -19.93 -1.47 -8.70
CA ILE A 75 -19.03 -0.76 -9.60
C ILE A 75 -17.97 -1.74 -10.13
N LYS A 76 -17.83 -1.84 -11.44
CA LYS A 76 -16.77 -2.64 -12.06
C LYS A 76 -15.39 -2.06 -11.73
N GLN A 77 -14.41 -2.93 -11.48
CA GLN A 77 -13.03 -2.52 -11.21
C GLN A 77 -12.48 -1.61 -12.32
N GLY A 78 -11.80 -0.51 -11.93
CA GLY A 78 -11.25 0.50 -12.84
C GLY A 78 -12.25 1.58 -13.26
N TYR A 79 -13.53 1.47 -12.87
CA TYR A 79 -14.52 2.52 -13.11
C TYR A 79 -14.64 3.44 -11.90
N HIS A 80 -14.37 4.72 -12.11
CA HIS A 80 -14.27 5.72 -11.04
C HIS A 80 -15.39 6.78 -11.08
N HIS A 81 -16.48 6.55 -11.83
CA HIS A 81 -17.54 7.55 -12.04
C HIS A 81 -18.23 8.03 -10.75
N ARG A 82 -18.26 7.20 -9.70
CA ARG A 82 -18.82 7.57 -8.39
C ARG A 82 -17.81 8.07 -7.38
N SER A 83 -16.52 7.97 -7.71
CA SER A 83 -15.43 8.36 -6.85
C SER A 83 -15.30 9.88 -6.72
N VAL A 84 -14.81 10.35 -5.58
CA VAL A 84 -14.44 11.76 -5.37
C VAL A 84 -13.09 12.07 -6.02
N GLY A 85 -12.20 11.09 -6.11
CA GLY A 85 -10.87 11.24 -6.69
C GLY A 85 -10.26 9.88 -7.03
N LYS A 86 -9.40 9.83 -8.04
CA LYS A 86 -8.81 8.56 -8.51
C LYS A 86 -7.32 8.69 -8.67
N LEU A 87 -6.62 7.56 -8.55
CA LEU A 87 -5.23 7.47 -8.94
C LEU A 87 -5.15 7.49 -10.47
N THR A 88 -4.30 8.36 -11.03
CA THR A 88 -4.17 8.57 -12.48
C THR A 88 -2.82 8.12 -13.01
N TYR A 89 -2.00 7.46 -12.19
CA TYR A 89 -0.71 6.95 -12.63
C TYR A 89 -0.88 6.09 -13.88
N ARG A 90 -0.09 6.41 -14.89
CA ARG A 90 0.03 5.65 -16.14
C ARG A 90 1.52 5.55 -16.44
N PRO A 91 2.02 4.37 -16.82
CA PRO A 91 3.42 4.21 -17.21
C PRO A 91 3.80 5.23 -18.28
N SER A 92 4.94 5.89 -18.08
CA SER A 92 5.38 7.09 -18.79
C SER A 92 5.67 6.87 -20.28
N SER A 93 5.86 5.62 -20.71
CA SER A 93 5.79 5.26 -22.13
C SER A 93 4.76 4.14 -22.33
N GLY A 94 3.60 4.46 -22.92
CA GLY A 94 2.57 3.46 -23.22
C GLY A 94 3.10 2.27 -24.03
N SER A 95 2.53 1.08 -23.85
CA SER A 95 2.65 -0.19 -24.60
C SER A 95 4.03 -0.74 -25.03
N SER A 96 5.11 0.04 -24.98
CA SER A 96 6.46 -0.29 -25.47
C SER A 96 7.48 -0.40 -24.33
N GLN A 97 7.07 -0.15 -23.08
CA GLN A 97 7.88 -0.36 -21.90
C GLN A 97 7.80 -1.84 -21.46
N SER A 98 8.96 -2.43 -21.17
CA SER A 98 9.04 -3.78 -20.59
C SER A 98 8.31 -3.81 -19.25
N GLU A 99 7.62 -4.91 -18.96
CA GLU A 99 6.88 -5.10 -17.70
C GLU A 99 7.77 -4.89 -16.47
N ALA A 100 9.03 -5.31 -16.55
CA ALA A 100 10.04 -5.08 -15.51
C ALA A 100 10.30 -3.59 -15.23
N SER A 101 10.28 -2.74 -16.26
CA SER A 101 10.44 -1.29 -16.11
C SER A 101 9.25 -0.67 -15.38
N ILE A 102 8.04 -1.14 -15.65
CA ILE A 102 6.81 -0.69 -14.96
C ILE A 102 6.89 -1.04 -13.47
N ILE A 103 7.32 -2.25 -13.13
CA ILE A 103 7.48 -2.67 -11.73
C ILE A 103 8.60 -1.89 -11.03
N SER A 104 9.70 -1.60 -11.73
CA SER A 104 10.80 -0.76 -11.20
C SER A 104 10.35 0.68 -10.92
N GLU A 105 9.55 1.26 -11.82
CA GLU A 105 8.96 2.60 -11.63
C GLU A 105 7.99 2.60 -10.43
N LEU A 106 7.10 1.61 -10.34
CA LEU A 106 6.18 1.47 -9.20
C LEU A 106 6.93 1.23 -7.88
N SER A 107 8.01 0.45 -7.89
CA SER A 107 8.89 0.27 -6.75
C SER A 107 9.46 1.60 -6.28
N THR A 108 9.91 2.44 -7.22
CA THR A 108 10.41 3.78 -6.92
C THR A 108 9.32 4.69 -6.34
N LEU A 109 8.14 4.73 -6.97
CA LEU A 109 7.05 5.62 -6.55
C LEU A 109 6.45 5.24 -5.20
N LEU A 110 6.29 3.95 -4.92
CA LEU A 110 5.56 3.48 -3.73
C LEU A 110 6.48 3.10 -2.57
N THR A 111 7.74 2.72 -2.84
CA THR A 111 8.68 2.25 -1.81
C THR A 111 10.02 2.98 -1.83
N ALA A 112 10.16 4.05 -2.63
CA ALA A 112 11.44 4.73 -2.89
C ALA A 112 12.54 3.77 -3.36
N GLY A 113 12.17 2.71 -4.10
CA GLY A 113 13.10 1.73 -4.67
C GLY A 113 13.50 0.61 -3.71
N ARG A 114 12.95 0.56 -2.49
CA ARG A 114 13.33 -0.42 -1.46
C ARG A 114 12.76 -1.83 -1.67
N LEU A 115 11.83 -2.01 -2.60
CA LEU A 115 11.19 -3.30 -2.86
C LEU A 115 12.23 -4.35 -3.24
N GLY A 116 12.38 -5.42 -2.44
CA GLY A 116 13.40 -6.43 -2.65
C GLY A 116 13.21 -7.25 -3.93
N GLY A 117 14.30 -7.75 -4.53
CA GLY A 117 14.27 -8.47 -5.81
C GLY A 117 13.36 -9.71 -5.82
N SER A 118 13.25 -10.43 -4.70
CA SER A 118 12.32 -11.56 -4.57
C SER A 118 10.85 -11.12 -4.69
N ASN A 119 10.47 -10.03 -4.03
CA ASN A 119 9.12 -9.47 -4.10
C ASN A 119 8.85 -8.90 -5.49
N GLN A 120 9.82 -8.21 -6.09
CA GLN A 120 9.71 -7.72 -7.47
C GLN A 120 9.42 -8.86 -8.46
N ASN A 121 10.14 -9.99 -8.36
CA ASN A 121 9.92 -11.14 -9.25
C ASN A 121 8.54 -11.77 -9.09
N LYS A 122 8.03 -11.87 -7.85
CA LYS A 122 6.66 -12.38 -7.59
C LYS A 122 5.61 -11.45 -8.18
N ILE A 123 5.78 -10.14 -8.02
CA ILE A 123 4.85 -9.13 -8.52
C ILE A 123 4.88 -9.09 -10.05
N LEU A 124 6.06 -9.19 -10.67
CA LEU A 124 6.23 -9.26 -12.12
C LEU A 124 5.52 -10.49 -12.72
N SER A 125 5.67 -11.66 -12.08
CA SER A 125 4.97 -12.89 -12.51
C SER A 125 3.45 -12.74 -12.45
N ALA A 126 2.93 -12.18 -11.36
CA ALA A 126 1.50 -11.92 -11.19
C ALA A 126 0.98 -10.87 -12.19
N TYR A 127 1.76 -9.81 -12.42
CA TYR A 127 1.45 -8.75 -13.37
C TYR A 127 1.36 -9.31 -14.80
N SER A 128 2.36 -10.05 -15.27
CA SER A 128 2.39 -10.61 -16.63
C SER A 128 1.22 -11.56 -16.90
N THR A 129 0.79 -12.30 -15.87
CA THR A 129 -0.36 -13.20 -15.95
C THR A 129 -1.68 -12.44 -16.12
N GLU A 130 -1.89 -11.38 -15.34
CA GLU A 130 -3.10 -10.57 -15.43
C GLU A 130 -3.09 -9.59 -16.61
N ALA A 131 -1.91 -9.14 -17.06
CA ALA A 131 -1.76 -8.23 -18.20
C ALA A 131 -2.31 -8.85 -19.49
N LYS A 132 -2.20 -10.19 -19.64
CA LYS A 132 -2.79 -10.95 -20.75
C LYS A 132 -4.32 -10.92 -20.77
N LYS A 133 -4.98 -10.69 -19.62
CA LYS A 133 -6.45 -10.66 -19.50
C LYS A 133 -6.98 -9.23 -19.51
N ASN A 134 -6.38 -8.36 -18.70
CA ASN A 134 -6.81 -6.99 -18.48
C ASN A 134 -5.64 -6.13 -18.04
N SER A 135 -5.11 -5.31 -18.94
CA SER A 135 -4.00 -4.39 -18.65
C SER A 135 -4.29 -3.42 -17.49
N THR A 136 -5.53 -2.94 -17.36
CA THR A 136 -5.90 -2.05 -16.25
C THR A 136 -5.94 -2.82 -14.92
N GLY A 137 -6.45 -4.06 -14.95
CA GLY A 137 -6.48 -4.95 -13.79
C GLY A 137 -5.07 -5.33 -13.33
N ALA A 138 -4.14 -5.54 -14.26
CA ALA A 138 -2.75 -5.87 -13.96
C ALA A 138 -2.03 -4.74 -13.21
N LEU A 139 -2.21 -3.49 -13.63
CA LEU A 139 -1.65 -2.33 -12.93
C LEU A 139 -2.20 -2.21 -11.52
N ILE A 140 -3.51 -2.38 -11.35
CA ILE A 140 -4.14 -2.38 -10.02
C ILE A 140 -3.59 -3.52 -9.16
N LEU A 141 -3.45 -4.73 -9.72
CA LEU A 141 -2.90 -5.88 -9.00
C LEU A 141 -1.46 -5.62 -8.53
N ALA A 142 -0.60 -5.09 -9.39
CA ALA A 142 0.78 -4.78 -9.02
C ALA A 142 0.82 -3.77 -7.87
N GLN A 143 0.04 -2.69 -7.94
CA GLN A 143 -0.05 -1.72 -6.87
C GLN A 143 -0.57 -2.36 -5.57
N GLN A 144 -1.59 -3.23 -5.65
CA GLN A 144 -2.12 -3.96 -4.50
C GLN A 144 -1.07 -4.84 -3.83
N LEU A 145 -0.26 -5.55 -4.61
CA LEU A 145 0.80 -6.39 -4.06
C LEU A 145 1.89 -5.53 -3.40
N ILE A 146 2.28 -4.43 -4.03
CA ILE A 146 3.30 -3.52 -3.46
C ILE A 146 2.83 -2.94 -2.12
N VAL A 147 1.59 -2.46 -2.02
CA VAL A 147 1.12 -1.90 -0.74
C VAL A 147 0.96 -2.95 0.37
N THR A 148 0.94 -4.24 0.05
CA THR A 148 0.93 -5.30 1.07
C THR A 148 2.33 -5.67 1.56
N THR A 149 3.39 -5.17 0.94
CA THR A 149 4.75 -5.50 1.35
C THR A 149 5.19 -4.67 2.55
N ALA A 150 6.14 -5.22 3.32
CA ALA A 150 6.70 -4.52 4.47
C ALA A 150 7.49 -3.27 4.03
N GLU A 151 8.07 -3.27 2.83
CA GLU A 151 8.84 -2.15 2.27
C GLU A 151 7.99 -0.91 2.01
N PHE A 152 6.67 -1.08 1.78
CA PHE A 152 5.73 0.03 1.66
C PHE A 152 5.42 0.68 3.02
N HIS A 153 5.29 -0.14 4.08
CA HIS A 153 4.91 0.31 5.43
C HIS A 153 6.09 0.67 6.34
N SER A 154 7.33 0.59 5.82
CA SER A 154 8.54 0.93 6.56
C SER A 154 9.39 1.93 5.76
N THR A 155 9.98 2.89 6.48
CA THR A 155 10.81 3.94 5.90
C THR A 155 12.30 3.63 5.97
N ALA A 156 12.68 2.52 6.61
CA ALA A 156 14.08 2.15 6.75
C ALA A 156 14.64 1.52 5.48
N ILE A 157 15.88 1.88 5.16
CA ILE A 157 16.66 1.26 4.09
C ILE A 157 17.16 -0.08 4.64
N VAL A 158 16.68 -1.19 4.06
CA VAL A 158 17.30 -2.49 4.28
C VAL A 158 18.55 -2.51 3.40
N THR A 159 19.70 -2.19 3.99
CA THR A 159 21.03 -2.38 3.38
C THR A 159 21.48 -3.83 3.53
#